data_AF-A0AAU6WQ18-F1
#
_entry.id   AF-A0AAU6WQ18-F1
#
_cell.length_a   1.000
_cell.length_b   1.000
_cell.length_c   1.000
_cell.angle_alpha   90.00
_cell.angle_beta   90.00
_cell.angle_gamma   90.00
#
_symmetry.space_group_name_H-M   'P 1'
#
loop_
_entity.id
_entity.type
_entity.pdbx_description
1 polymer ?
#
loop_
_entity_poly.entity_id
_entity_poly.type
_entity_poly.pdbx_seq_one_letter_code
_entity_poly.pdbx_strand_id
1 'polypeptide(L)'
;MGDKKKLENPGGEELMNRYKGKDAGLPFWLILNAKGEVLADSFNDKKENLGCPSTAEEVDVFLAKLKKSSRMNDNELQAVRKAFLK
;
A
#
# COMPACT_ATOMS: atom_id res chain seq x y z
N MET A 1 18.11 11.35 -13.57
CA MET A 1 17.73 9.92 -13.54
C MET A 1 18.92 9.16 -12.96
N GLY A 2 18.74 8.33 -11.94
CA GLY A 2 19.86 7.81 -11.15
C GLY A 2 20.63 6.68 -11.84
N ASP A 3 21.91 6.54 -11.51
CA ASP A 3 22.86 5.56 -12.10
C ASP A 3 22.44 4.09 -11.94
N LYS A 4 21.46 3.83 -11.07
CA LYS A 4 20.94 2.50 -10.75
C LYS A 4 19.72 2.09 -11.58
N LYS A 5 19.27 2.90 -12.55
CA LYS A 5 18.09 2.56 -13.39
C LYS A 5 18.19 1.18 -14.05
N LYS A 6 19.39 0.75 -14.42
CA LYS A 6 19.68 -0.60 -14.96
C LYS A 6 19.36 -1.77 -14.01
N LEU A 7 19.15 -1.48 -12.72
CA LEU A 7 18.81 -2.46 -11.68
C LEU A 7 17.30 -2.52 -11.41
N GLU A 8 16.50 -1.69 -12.08
CA GLU A 8 15.05 -1.69 -11.92
C GLU A 8 14.42 -2.89 -12.63
N ASN A 9 13.28 -3.34 -12.11
CA ASN A 9 12.52 -4.43 -12.72
C ASN A 9 11.99 -4.00 -14.10
N PRO A 10 12.05 -4.86 -15.12
CA PRO A 10 11.39 -4.62 -16.40
C PRO A 10 9.91 -4.27 -16.21
N GLY A 11 9.44 -3.18 -16.82
CA GLY A 11 8.06 -2.69 -16.67
C GLY A 11 7.73 -2.05 -15.31
N GLY A 12 8.70 -1.97 -14.37
CA GLY A 12 8.48 -1.41 -13.04
C GLY A 12 8.09 0.07 -13.06
N GLU A 13 8.80 0.89 -13.85
CA GLU A 13 8.48 2.31 -14.03
C GLU A 13 7.09 2.51 -14.65
N GLU A 14 6.69 1.67 -15.61
CA GLU A 14 5.36 1.72 -16.24
C GLU A 14 4.25 1.40 -15.24
N LEU A 15 4.42 0.37 -14.40
CA LEU A 15 3.47 0.04 -13.34
C LEU A 15 3.40 1.14 -12.28
N MET A 16 4.55 1.68 -11.86
CA MET A 16 4.62 2.78 -10.89
C MET A 16 3.86 4.02 -11.40
N ASN A 17 4.04 4.36 -12.68
CA ASN A 17 3.32 5.47 -13.32
C ASN A 17 1.83 5.18 -13.44
N ARG A 18 1.46 3.97 -13.90
CA ARG A 18 0.05 3.54 -14.05
C ARG A 18 -0.73 3.66 -12.75
N TYR A 19 -0.11 3.31 -11.63
CA TYR A 19 -0.75 3.34 -10.32
C TYR A 19 -0.47 4.61 -9.50
N LYS A 20 0.05 5.67 -10.14
CA LYS A 20 0.31 6.97 -9.49
C LYS A 20 1.34 6.94 -8.37
N GLY A 21 2.16 5.90 -8.28
CA GLY A 21 3.18 5.77 -7.24
C GLY A 21 4.41 6.68 -7.45
N LYS A 22 4.60 7.20 -8.67
CA LYS A 22 5.75 8.07 -9.01
C LYS A 22 5.85 9.29 -8.08
N ASP A 23 4.72 9.92 -7.78
CA ASP A 23 4.63 11.15 -6.99
C ASP A 23 4.02 10.90 -5.61
N ALA A 24 3.78 9.64 -5.23
CA ALA A 24 3.11 9.27 -3.98
C ALA A 24 4.01 9.36 -2.74
N GLY A 25 5.33 9.46 -2.92
CA GLY A 25 6.31 9.24 -1.86
C GLY A 25 6.47 7.74 -1.53
N LEU A 26 7.59 7.36 -0.94
CA LEU A 26 7.89 5.98 -0.56
C LEU A 26 7.91 5.82 0.97
N PRO A 27 7.46 4.67 1.50
CA PRO A 27 6.94 3.52 0.76
C PRO A 27 5.53 3.76 0.18
N PHE A 28 5.24 3.12 -0.96
CA PHE A 28 3.94 3.16 -1.64
C PHE A 28 3.49 1.72 -1.88
N TRP A 29 2.21 1.43 -1.63
CA TRP A 29 1.68 0.07 -1.74
C TRP A 29 0.28 0.06 -2.34
N LEU A 30 -0.06 -1.09 -2.92
CA LEU A 30 -1.31 -1.36 -3.62
C LEU A 30 -1.83 -2.74 -3.21
N ILE A 31 -3.14 -2.89 -3.17
CA ILE A 31 -3.82 -4.18 -3.09
C ILE A 31 -4.59 -4.36 -4.39
N LEU A 32 -4.20 -5.38 -5.16
CA LEU A 32 -4.75 -5.67 -6.48
C LEU A 32 -5.61 -6.92 -6.45
N ASN A 33 -6.60 -6.99 -7.34
CA ASN A 33 -7.28 -8.24 -7.63
C ASN A 33 -6.50 -9.08 -8.68
N ALA A 34 -7.00 -10.28 -8.99
CA ALA A 34 -6.37 -11.18 -9.95
C ALA A 34 -6.27 -10.64 -11.39
N LYS A 35 -7.02 -9.58 -11.73
CA LYS A 35 -6.96 -8.90 -13.03
C LYS A 35 -5.98 -7.72 -13.04
N GLY A 36 -5.35 -7.41 -11.91
CA GLY A 36 -4.49 -6.24 -11.73
C GLY A 36 -5.26 -4.95 -11.47
N GLU A 37 -6.55 -5.00 -11.14
CA GLU A 37 -7.33 -3.82 -10.79
C GLU A 37 -7.09 -3.45 -9.32
N VAL A 38 -7.00 -2.14 -9.03
CA VAL A 38 -6.76 -1.64 -7.66
C VAL A 38 -8.01 -1.80 -6.80
N LEU A 39 -7.89 -2.57 -5.72
CA LEU A 39 -8.92 -2.70 -4.68
C LEU A 39 -8.72 -1.66 -3.56
N ALA A 40 -7.46 -1.37 -3.23
CA ALA A 40 -7.05 -0.34 -2.29
C ALA A 40 -5.60 0.09 -2.57
N ASP A 41 -5.24 1.28 -2.13
CA ASP A 41 -3.91 1.88 -2.26
C ASP A 41 -3.43 2.44 -0.91
N SER A 42 -2.26 3.06 -0.86
CA SER A 42 -1.72 3.62 0.38
C SER A 42 -2.24 5.02 0.74
N PHE A 43 -3.17 5.61 -0.02
CA PHE A 43 -3.67 6.96 0.24
C PHE A 43 -4.82 6.98 1.25
N ASN A 44 -4.82 7.91 2.19
CA ASN A 44 -6.00 8.16 3.02
C ASN A 44 -7.07 9.00 2.27
N ASP A 45 -8.18 9.31 2.92
CA ASP A 45 -9.27 10.11 2.33
C ASP A 45 -8.85 11.56 1.98
N LYS A 46 -7.74 12.05 2.56
CA LYS A 46 -7.12 13.34 2.25
C LYS A 46 -6.11 13.25 1.10
N LYS A 47 -5.96 12.08 0.47
CA LYS A 47 -4.97 11.76 -0.57
C LYS A 47 -3.52 11.84 -0.08
N GLU A 48 -3.30 11.68 1.21
CA GLU A 48 -1.97 11.60 1.81
C GLU A 48 -1.53 10.14 1.85
N ASN A 49 -0.29 9.87 1.47
CA ASN A 49 0.25 8.52 1.51
C ASN A 49 0.55 8.11 2.96
N LEU A 50 -0.04 7.00 3.41
CA LEU A 50 0.16 6.40 4.73
C LEU A 50 1.58 5.85 4.93
N GLY A 51 2.34 5.64 3.84
CA GLY A 51 3.70 5.13 3.94
C GLY A 51 3.74 3.77 4.62
N CYS A 52 4.55 3.68 5.68
CA CYS A 52 4.56 2.55 6.62
C CYS A 52 3.71 2.96 7.84
N PRO A 53 2.42 2.54 7.91
CA PRO A 53 1.51 2.96 8.98
C PRO A 53 2.13 2.74 10.36
N SER A 54 2.10 3.74 11.22
CA SER A 54 2.75 3.64 12.55
C SER A 54 1.93 4.25 13.67
N THR A 55 1.02 5.16 13.36
CA THR A 55 0.04 5.67 14.32
C THR A 55 -1.19 4.76 14.40
N ALA A 56 -1.95 4.85 15.50
CA ALA A 56 -3.19 4.08 15.66
C ALA A 56 -4.17 4.38 14.51
N GLU A 57 -4.28 5.64 14.11
CA GLU A 57 -5.15 6.11 13.04
C GLU A 57 -4.72 5.58 11.67
N GLU A 58 -3.43 5.65 11.34
CA GLU A 58 -2.90 5.12 10.08
C GLU A 58 -3.09 3.60 9.99
N VAL A 59 -2.84 2.89 11.10
CA VAL A 59 -3.04 1.45 11.18
C VAL A 59 -4.52 1.09 11.04
N ASP A 60 -5.43 1.84 11.65
CA ASP A 60 -6.88 1.60 11.50
C ASP A 60 -7.34 1.79 10.05
N VAL A 61 -6.83 2.81 9.34
CA VAL A 61 -7.10 2.98 7.90
C VAL A 61 -6.53 1.80 7.09
N PHE A 62 -5.32 1.34 7.41
CA PHE A 62 -4.70 0.19 6.75
C PHE A 62 -5.51 -1.10 6.96
N LEU A 63 -5.95 -1.37 8.20
CA LEU A 63 -6.78 -2.53 8.53
C LEU A 63 -8.15 -2.49 7.85
N ALA A 64 -8.78 -1.32 7.74
CA ALA A 64 -10.03 -1.16 7.01
C ALA A 64 -9.86 -1.51 5.52
N LYS A 65 -8.74 -1.08 4.92
CA LYS A 65 -8.39 -1.43 3.54
C LYS A 65 -8.14 -2.92 3.36
N LEU A 66 -7.43 -3.57 4.29
CA LEU A 66 -7.23 -5.03 4.29
C LEU A 66 -8.56 -5.78 4.43
N LYS A 67 -9.43 -5.37 5.36
CA LYS A 67 -10.74 -6.00 5.58
C LYS A 67 -11.63 -5.93 4.33
N LYS A 68 -11.61 -4.80 3.61
CA LYS A 68 -12.39 -4.61 2.38
C LYS A 68 -11.84 -5.38 1.17
N SER A 69 -10.52 -5.62 1.13
CA SER A 69 -9.82 -6.16 -0.05
C SER A 69 -9.40 -7.62 0.08
N SER A 70 -9.69 -8.26 1.22
CA SER A 70 -9.30 -9.64 1.51
C SER A 70 -10.45 -10.42 2.15
N ARG A 71 -10.17 -11.68 2.52
CA ARG A 71 -11.07 -12.54 3.32
C ARG A 71 -10.63 -12.65 4.78
N MET A 72 -9.79 -11.73 5.23
CA MET A 72 -9.22 -11.78 6.59
C MET A 72 -10.32 -11.70 7.64
N ASN A 73 -10.24 -12.57 8.64
CA ASN A 73 -11.08 -12.50 9.82
C ASN A 73 -10.50 -11.52 10.86
N ASP A 74 -11.27 -11.26 11.91
CA ASP A 74 -10.89 -10.26 12.92
C ASP A 74 -9.62 -10.66 13.70
N ASN A 75 -9.34 -11.95 13.90
CA ASN A 75 -8.11 -12.40 14.57
C ASN A 75 -6.86 -12.11 13.71
N GLU A 76 -6.96 -12.32 12.40
CA GLU A 76 -5.87 -12.02 11.46
C GLU A 76 -5.62 -10.51 11.36
N LEU A 77 -6.68 -9.70 11.32
CA LEU A 77 -6.57 -8.24 11.36
C LEU A 77 -5.93 -7.74 12.66
N GLN A 78 -6.27 -8.36 13.80
CA GLN A 78 -5.63 -8.03 15.09
C GLN A 78 -4.15 -8.41 15.13
N ALA A 79 -3.76 -9.51 14.47
CA ALA A 79 -2.35 -9.87 14.35
C ALA A 79 -1.58 -8.82 13.54
N VAL A 80 -2.16 -8.33 12.43
CA VAL A 80 -1.58 -7.20 11.67
C VAL A 80 -1.50 -5.95 12.52
N ARG A 81 -2.57 -5.58 13.26
CA ARG A 81 -2.57 -4.42 14.15
C ARG A 81 -1.38 -4.43 15.10
N LYS A 82 -1.14 -5.56 15.77
CA LYS A 82 -0.02 -5.75 16.72
C LYS A 82 1.35 -5.70 16.06
N ALA A 83 1.46 -6.07 14.78
CA ALA A 83 2.73 -6.02 14.07
C ALA A 83 3.16 -4.58 13.73
N PHE A 84 2.18 -3.70 13.47
CA PHE A 84 2.42 -2.30 13.11
C PHE A 84 2.44 -1.35 14.32
N LEU A 85 1.61 -1.61 15.34
CA LEU A 85 1.63 -0.88 16.61
C LEU A 85 2.55 -1.63 17.59
N LYS A 86 3.81 -1.21 17.66
CA LYS A 86 4.75 -1.63 18.71
C LYS A 86 4.79 -0.64 19.85
#